data_AF-A0A495UC84-F1
#
_entry.id   AF-A0A495UC84-F1
#
_cell.length_a   1.000
_cell.length_b   1.000
_cell.length_c   1.000
_cell.angle_alpha   90.00
_cell.angle_beta   90.00
_cell.angle_gamma   90.00
#
_symmetry.space_group_name_H-M   'P 1'
#
loop_
_entity.id
_entity.type
_entity.pdbx_description
1 polymer ?
#
loop_
_entity_poly.entity_id
_entity_poly.type
_entity_poly.pdbx_seq_one_letter_code
_entity_poly.pdbx_strand_id
1 'polypeptide(L)'
;MSDLKDLIARQRAKIEQRVVEPLDVVVDGEVVHLVFSRISTDDWQQLVAEHPPRTFRDSEQGRPKKLVYADSTIGYNQHKLPRDYPAASITVNGEDIDQVTWAELYSVLATAHQNNVGTVIWGLNVFDAITELEKLGKAGAGLLSSLPANRASRRAGSKASSQPK
;
A
#
# COMPACT_ATOMS: atom_id res chain seq x y z
N MET A 1 7.73 11.88 26.89
CA MET A 1 7.62 10.55 26.26
C MET A 1 6.17 10.12 26.42
N SER A 2 5.45 9.89 25.33
CA SER A 2 4.07 9.39 25.40
C SER A 2 4.08 7.95 25.92
N ASP A 3 3.14 7.58 26.79
CA ASP A 3 2.93 6.19 27.20
C ASP A 3 2.59 5.34 25.97
N LEU A 4 3.21 4.15 25.85
CA LEU A 4 2.92 3.19 24.79
C LEU A 4 1.44 2.81 24.77
N LYS A 5 0.78 2.76 25.95
CA LYS A 5 -0.65 2.48 26.04
C LYS A 5 -1.48 3.55 25.34
N ASP A 6 -1.11 4.82 25.51
CA ASP A 6 -1.79 5.94 24.83
C ASP A 6 -1.57 5.90 23.32
N LEU A 7 -0.38 5.50 22.87
CA LEU A 7 -0.08 5.32 21.44
C LEU A 7 -0.94 4.21 20.83
N ILE A 8 -1.06 3.06 21.51
CA ILE A 8 -1.89 1.94 21.07
C ILE A 8 -3.37 2.35 21.01
N ALA A 9 -3.88 3.03 22.05
CA ALA A 9 -5.27 3.48 22.08
C ALA A 9 -5.58 4.46 20.93
N ARG A 10 -4.69 5.44 20.68
CA ARG A 10 -4.82 6.37 19.55
C ARG A 10 -4.77 5.65 18.21
N GLN A 11 -3.89 4.65 18.06
CA GLN A 11 -3.80 3.90 16.81
C GLN A 11 -5.06 3.07 16.56
N ARG A 12 -5.63 2.45 17.59
CA ARG A 12 -6.91 1.72 17.47
C ARG A 12 -8.04 2.65 17.03
N ALA A 13 -8.16 3.82 17.66
CA ALA A 13 -9.16 4.82 17.28
C ALA A 13 -8.99 5.32 15.84
N LYS A 14 -7.74 5.49 15.36
CA LYS A 14 -7.48 5.83 13.95
C LYS A 14 -7.88 4.72 12.98
N ILE A 15 -7.65 3.46 13.34
CA ILE A 15 -8.07 2.31 12.52
C ILE A 15 -9.59 2.25 12.45
N GLU A 16 -10.29 2.57 13.55
CA GLU A 16 -11.76 2.62 13.60
C GLU A 16 -12.36 3.76 12.78
N GLN A 17 -11.62 4.85 12.52
CA GLN A 17 -12.09 5.99 11.72
C GLN A 17 -12.30 5.69 10.23
N ARG A 18 -12.14 4.42 9.79
CA ARG A 18 -12.44 3.90 8.43
C ARG A 18 -12.15 4.94 7.35
N VAL A 19 -10.87 5.09 6.98
CA VAL A 19 -10.49 5.92 5.83
C VAL A 19 -11.30 5.45 4.62
N VAL A 20 -11.98 6.41 3.98
CA VAL A 20 -12.81 6.17 2.79
C VAL A 20 -12.15 6.75 1.55
N GLU A 21 -12.26 6.05 0.43
CA GLU A 21 -11.76 6.50 -0.86
C GLU A 21 -12.85 6.34 -1.93
N PRO A 22 -13.31 7.43 -2.57
CA PRO A 22 -14.31 7.39 -3.63
C PRO A 22 -13.68 7.01 -4.97
N LEU A 23 -14.43 6.29 -5.80
CA LEU A 23 -14.04 5.91 -7.15
C LEU A 23 -15.27 5.83 -8.06
N ASP A 24 -15.20 6.51 -9.19
CA ASP A 24 -16.24 6.45 -10.21
C ASP A 24 -15.89 5.36 -11.24
N VAL A 25 -16.88 4.51 -11.55
CA VAL A 25 -16.79 3.49 -12.60
C VAL A 25 -17.96 3.62 -13.56
N VAL A 26 -17.82 3.08 -14.78
CA VAL A 26 -18.89 3.10 -15.78
C VAL A 26 -19.46 1.70 -15.96
N VAL A 27 -20.78 1.56 -15.84
CA VAL A 27 -21.55 0.33 -16.03
C VAL A 27 -22.70 0.63 -16.97
N ASP A 28 -22.76 -0.06 -18.11
CA ASP A 28 -23.78 0.15 -19.15
C ASP A 28 -23.90 1.64 -19.60
N GLY A 29 -22.78 2.37 -19.60
CA GLY A 29 -22.76 3.79 -19.95
C GLY A 29 -23.18 4.74 -18.84
N GLU A 30 -23.61 4.23 -17.68
CA GLU A 30 -23.93 5.02 -16.49
C GLU A 30 -22.76 5.09 -15.52
N VAL A 31 -22.64 6.22 -14.83
CA VAL A 31 -21.63 6.41 -13.77
C VAL A 31 -22.14 5.81 -12.47
N VAL A 32 -21.35 4.91 -11.89
CA VAL A 32 -21.58 4.29 -10.59
C VAL A 32 -20.51 4.78 -9.63
N HIS A 33 -20.94 5.35 -8.51
CA HIS A 33 -20.07 5.89 -7.47
C HIS A 33 -19.78 4.81 -6.44
N LEU A 34 -18.54 4.35 -6.38
CA LEU A 34 -18.07 3.42 -5.36
C LEU A 34 -17.39 4.19 -4.24
N VAL A 35 -17.62 3.80 -3.00
CA VAL A 35 -16.84 4.28 -1.85
C VAL A 35 -16.30 3.08 -1.11
N PHE A 36 -14.99 3.00 -1.00
CA PHE A 36 -14.30 1.92 -0.30
C PHE A 36 -13.89 2.41 1.08
N SER A 37 -14.08 1.58 2.10
CA SER A 37 -13.53 1.81 3.43
C SER A 37 -12.43 0.80 3.74
N ARG A 38 -11.40 1.24 4.44
CA ARG A 38 -10.33 0.36 4.93
C ARG A 38 -10.88 -0.74 5.85
N ILE A 39 -10.42 -1.98 5.66
CA ILE A 39 -10.74 -3.11 6.54
C ILE A 39 -9.74 -3.25 7.69
N SER A 40 -10.08 -4.08 8.68
CA SER A 40 -9.17 -4.34 9.80
C SER A 40 -7.87 -5.02 9.30
N THR A 41 -6.80 -4.89 10.07
CA THR A 41 -5.51 -5.53 9.72
C THR A 41 -5.63 -7.05 9.66
N ASP A 42 -6.40 -7.65 10.57
CA ASP A 42 -6.57 -9.10 10.61
C ASP A 42 -7.38 -9.58 9.41
N ASP A 43 -8.48 -8.90 9.07
CA ASP A 43 -9.29 -9.21 7.87
C ASP A 43 -8.47 -9.06 6.59
N TRP A 44 -7.63 -8.01 6.50
CA TRP A 44 -6.74 -7.81 5.36
C TRP A 44 -5.73 -8.96 5.21
N GLN A 45 -5.08 -9.37 6.29
CA GLN A 45 -4.12 -10.48 6.25
C GLN A 45 -4.79 -11.80 5.87
N GLN A 46 -5.99 -12.05 6.39
CA GLN A 46 -6.78 -13.21 6.02
C GLN A 46 -7.12 -13.18 4.51
N LEU A 47 -7.62 -12.06 4.01
CA LEU A 47 -7.98 -11.90 2.60
C LEU A 47 -6.78 -12.10 1.67
N VAL A 48 -5.62 -11.55 2.03
CA VAL A 48 -4.37 -11.76 1.26
C VAL A 48 -3.94 -13.23 1.28
N ALA A 49 -4.10 -13.93 2.41
CA ALA A 49 -3.78 -15.35 2.52
C ALA A 49 -4.71 -16.24 1.68
N GLU A 50 -5.99 -15.86 1.55
CA GLU A 50 -6.98 -16.53 0.70
C GLU A 50 -6.75 -16.27 -0.79
N HIS A 51 -6.10 -15.14 -1.12
CA HIS A 51 -5.79 -14.74 -2.49
C HIS A 51 -4.28 -14.49 -2.70
N PRO A 52 -3.44 -15.54 -2.51
CA PRO A 52 -1.99 -15.37 -2.63
C PRO A 52 -1.60 -14.94 -4.06
N PRO A 53 -0.44 -14.26 -4.23
CA PRO A 53 0.07 -13.91 -5.55
C PRO A 53 0.02 -15.11 -6.49
N ARG A 54 -0.43 -14.91 -7.74
CA ARG A 54 -0.42 -15.99 -8.71
C ARG A 54 1.02 -16.46 -8.90
N THR A 55 1.26 -17.72 -8.54
CA THR A 55 2.53 -18.37 -8.79
C THR A 55 2.44 -19.21 -10.05
N PHE A 56 3.61 -19.54 -10.61
CA PHE A 56 3.80 -20.24 -11.88
C PHE A 56 3.07 -21.59 -12.03
N ARG A 57 2.46 -22.15 -10.98
CA ARG A 57 1.81 -23.48 -11.01
C ARG A 57 0.36 -23.46 -11.47
N ASP A 58 -0.27 -22.29 -11.56
CA ASP A 58 -1.71 -22.19 -11.89
C ASP A 58 -1.97 -22.04 -13.40
N SER A 59 -0.93 -21.89 -14.23
CA SER A 59 -1.07 -21.86 -15.68
C SER A 59 -0.79 -23.25 -16.27
N GLU A 60 -1.84 -23.96 -16.63
CA GLU A 60 -1.80 -25.13 -17.51
C GLU A 60 -0.92 -24.86 -18.75
N GLN A 61 -0.16 -25.87 -19.20
CA GLN A 61 0.51 -25.93 -20.51
C GLN A 61 1.89 -25.26 -20.65
N GLY A 62 2.90 -25.80 -19.95
CA GLY A 62 4.19 -26.20 -20.57
C GLY A 62 5.04 -25.16 -21.33
N ARG A 63 4.84 -23.85 -21.15
CA ARG A 63 5.62 -22.77 -21.80
C ARG A 63 6.58 -22.08 -20.82
N PRO A 64 7.66 -21.43 -21.29
CA PRO A 64 8.72 -20.91 -20.43
C PRO A 64 8.25 -19.83 -19.45
N LYS A 65 8.86 -19.91 -18.26
CA LYS A 65 8.50 -19.32 -16.97
C LYS A 65 8.63 -17.79 -16.98
N LYS A 66 7.53 -17.05 -16.84
CA LYS A 66 7.59 -15.62 -16.45
C LYS A 66 6.64 -15.33 -15.29
N LEU A 67 7.20 -14.82 -14.19
CA LEU A 67 6.46 -14.39 -13.00
C LEU A 67 5.46 -13.32 -13.45
N VAL A 68 4.22 -13.36 -12.95
CA VAL A 68 3.34 -12.20 -13.10
C VAL A 68 3.88 -11.13 -12.15
N TYR A 69 4.81 -10.33 -12.67
CA TYR A 69 5.56 -9.35 -11.88
C TYR A 69 4.65 -8.45 -11.04
N ALA A 70 3.48 -8.06 -11.58
CA ALA A 70 2.51 -7.24 -10.89
C ALA A 70 2.05 -7.83 -9.54
N ASP A 71 1.59 -9.09 -9.51
CA ASP A 71 1.13 -9.76 -8.29
C ASP A 71 2.23 -9.85 -7.23
N SER A 72 3.47 -10.15 -7.66
CA SER A 72 4.61 -10.26 -6.74
C SER A 72 5.01 -8.93 -6.11
N THR A 73 4.82 -7.81 -6.82
CA THR A 73 5.10 -6.47 -6.29
C THR A 73 4.06 -6.04 -5.28
N ILE A 74 2.79 -6.41 -5.49
CA ILE A 74 1.68 -6.00 -4.62
C ILE A 74 1.47 -6.95 -3.45
N GLY A 75 1.84 -8.22 -3.57
CA GLY A 75 1.78 -9.20 -2.48
C GLY A 75 0.49 -10.03 -2.43
N TYR A 76 -0.39 -9.93 -3.43
CA TYR A 76 -1.60 -10.76 -3.57
C TYR A 76 -2.04 -10.89 -5.05
N ASN A 77 -3.06 -11.72 -5.31
CA ASN A 77 -3.68 -11.86 -6.63
C ASN A 77 -4.53 -10.62 -6.97
N GLN A 78 -4.00 -9.75 -7.82
CA GLN A 78 -4.64 -8.48 -8.17
C GLN A 78 -5.98 -8.61 -8.90
N HIS A 79 -6.33 -9.77 -9.45
CA HIS A 79 -7.63 -9.96 -10.10
C HIS A 79 -8.69 -10.54 -9.17
N LYS A 80 -8.30 -11.43 -8.25
CA LYS A 80 -9.24 -12.11 -7.36
C LYS A 80 -9.53 -11.30 -6.10
N LEU A 81 -8.48 -10.77 -5.46
CA LEU A 81 -8.67 -10.09 -4.18
C LEU A 81 -9.64 -8.91 -4.26
N PRO A 82 -9.57 -8.01 -5.27
CA PRO A 82 -10.53 -6.90 -5.34
C PRO A 82 -11.98 -7.34 -5.55
N ARG A 83 -12.20 -8.44 -6.29
CA ARG A 83 -13.53 -9.04 -6.47
C ARG A 83 -14.10 -9.56 -5.14
N ASP A 84 -13.24 -10.15 -4.33
CA ASP A 84 -13.60 -10.79 -3.06
C ASP A 84 -13.43 -9.83 -1.87
N TYR A 85 -13.21 -8.53 -2.13
CA TYR A 85 -13.16 -7.52 -1.09
C TYR A 85 -14.49 -7.48 -0.31
N PRO A 86 -14.49 -7.34 1.02
CA PRO A 86 -15.71 -7.43 1.82
C PRO A 86 -16.72 -6.35 1.43
N ALA A 87 -17.91 -6.76 0.98
CA ALA A 87 -18.96 -5.84 0.56
C ALA A 87 -19.44 -4.90 1.67
N ALA A 88 -19.34 -5.31 2.94
CA ALA A 88 -19.59 -4.45 4.11
C ALA A 88 -18.61 -3.26 4.25
N SER A 89 -17.59 -3.19 3.39
CA SER A 89 -16.61 -2.12 3.29
C SER A 89 -16.72 -1.33 1.98
N ILE A 90 -17.83 -1.50 1.26
CA ILE A 90 -18.12 -0.88 -0.03
C ILE A 90 -19.54 -0.33 0.01
N THR A 91 -19.73 0.92 -0.40
CA THR A 91 -21.06 1.44 -0.73
C THR A 91 -21.12 1.80 -2.21
N VAL A 92 -22.25 1.53 -2.84
CA VAL A 92 -22.51 1.80 -4.26
C VAL A 92 -23.62 2.84 -4.35
N ASN A 93 -23.32 4.01 -4.92
CA ASN A 93 -24.23 5.17 -4.94
C ASN A 93 -24.78 5.55 -3.55
N GLY A 94 -23.99 5.30 -2.50
CA GLY A 94 -24.38 5.55 -1.10
C GLY A 94 -25.22 4.44 -0.45
N GLU A 95 -25.47 3.33 -1.15
CA GLU A 95 -26.20 2.17 -0.64
C GLU A 95 -25.26 1.02 -0.30
N ASP A 96 -25.60 0.27 0.75
CA ASP A 96 -24.91 -0.98 1.09
C ASP A 96 -25.22 -2.05 0.04
N ILE A 97 -24.22 -2.86 -0.28
CA ILE A 97 -24.32 -3.96 -1.25
C ILE A 97 -23.93 -5.28 -0.58
N ASP A 98 -24.52 -6.39 -1.02
CA ASP A 98 -24.09 -7.71 -0.56
C ASP A 98 -22.91 -8.26 -1.40
N GLN A 99 -22.27 -9.32 -0.87
CA GLN A 99 -21.08 -9.90 -1.49
C GLN A 99 -21.31 -10.46 -2.89
N VAL A 100 -22.50 -11.00 -3.15
CA VAL A 100 -22.83 -11.59 -4.45
C VAL A 100 -22.97 -10.49 -5.49
N THR A 101 -23.75 -9.44 -5.18
CA THR A 101 -23.92 -8.31 -6.10
C THR A 101 -22.61 -7.55 -6.32
N TRP A 102 -21.76 -7.39 -5.30
CA TRP A 102 -20.42 -6.82 -5.49
C TRP A 102 -19.58 -7.64 -6.47
N ALA A 103 -19.53 -8.96 -6.28
CA ALA A 103 -18.74 -9.84 -7.14
C ALA A 103 -19.25 -9.84 -8.60
N GLU A 104 -20.56 -9.73 -8.80
CA GLU A 104 -21.19 -9.59 -10.11
C GLU A 104 -20.85 -8.24 -10.76
N LEU A 105 -21.04 -7.14 -10.03
CA LEU A 105 -20.67 -5.79 -10.46
C LEU A 105 -19.20 -5.73 -10.90
N TYR A 106 -18.28 -6.22 -10.07
CA TYR A 106 -16.86 -6.24 -10.39
C TYR A 106 -16.55 -7.06 -11.65
N SER A 107 -17.27 -8.17 -11.87
CA SER A 107 -17.05 -9.06 -13.01
C SER A 107 -17.43 -8.44 -14.35
N VAL A 108 -18.37 -7.48 -14.35
CA VAL A 108 -18.80 -6.77 -15.57
C VAL A 108 -18.03 -5.49 -15.83
N LEU A 109 -17.19 -5.04 -14.89
CA LEU A 109 -16.34 -3.86 -15.07
C LEU A 109 -15.33 -4.07 -16.19
N ALA A 110 -15.13 -3.03 -17.00
CA ALA A 110 -14.01 -2.99 -17.93
C ALA A 110 -12.66 -3.10 -17.18
N THR A 111 -11.64 -3.68 -17.81
CA THR A 111 -10.33 -3.92 -17.20
C THR A 111 -9.70 -2.65 -16.60
N ALA A 112 -9.90 -1.49 -17.22
CA ALA A 112 -9.41 -0.23 -16.67
C ALA A 112 -10.03 0.10 -15.31
N HIS A 113 -11.35 -0.12 -15.15
CA HIS A 113 -12.04 0.08 -13.87
C HIS A 113 -11.64 -0.97 -12.83
N GLN A 114 -11.47 -2.23 -13.23
CA GLN A 114 -10.97 -3.28 -12.33
C GLN A 114 -9.59 -2.93 -11.76
N ASN A 115 -8.68 -2.42 -12.60
CA ASN A 115 -7.35 -1.98 -12.16
C ASN A 115 -7.43 -0.79 -11.19
N ASN A 116 -8.32 0.16 -11.45
CA ASN A 116 -8.51 1.31 -10.56
C ASN A 116 -9.07 0.87 -9.20
N VAL A 117 -10.06 -0.03 -9.18
CA VAL A 117 -10.58 -0.64 -7.95
C VAL A 117 -9.46 -1.33 -7.17
N GLY A 118 -8.65 -2.16 -7.83
CA GLY A 118 -7.52 -2.83 -7.20
C GLY A 118 -6.47 -1.85 -6.64
N THR A 119 -6.26 -0.72 -7.32
CA THR A 119 -5.33 0.34 -6.88
C THR A 119 -5.84 1.06 -5.64
N VAL A 120 -7.12 1.44 -5.59
CA VAL A 120 -7.76 2.07 -4.43
C VAL A 120 -7.70 1.15 -3.21
N ILE A 121 -8.07 -0.13 -3.37
CA ILE A 121 -8.00 -1.12 -2.28
C ILE A 121 -6.57 -1.27 -1.77
N TRP A 122 -5.58 -1.32 -2.66
CA TRP A 122 -4.17 -1.38 -2.26
C TRP A 122 -3.73 -0.10 -1.52
N GLY A 123 -4.16 1.07 -2.02
CA GLY A 123 -3.88 2.39 -1.45
C GLY A 123 -4.29 2.45 0.03
N LEU A 124 -5.57 2.16 0.27
CA LEU A 124 -6.22 2.17 1.58
C LEU A 124 -5.56 1.23 2.60
N ASN A 125 -5.19 0.03 2.17
CA ASN A 125 -4.78 -1.02 3.10
C ASN A 125 -3.26 -1.13 3.29
N VAL A 126 -2.46 -0.68 2.31
CA VAL A 126 -1.00 -0.87 2.30
C VAL A 126 -0.24 0.45 2.11
N PHE A 127 -0.52 1.19 1.04
CA PHE A 127 0.33 2.31 0.62
C PHE A 127 0.38 3.47 1.61
N ASP A 128 -0.77 3.81 2.22
CA ASP A 128 -0.84 4.91 3.17
C ASP A 128 0.04 4.69 4.41
N ALA A 129 0.09 3.45 4.91
CA ALA A 129 0.93 3.08 6.03
C ALA A 129 2.43 3.16 5.68
N ILE A 130 2.81 2.73 4.48
CA ILE A 130 4.19 2.87 3.97
C ILE A 130 4.57 4.35 3.89
N THR A 131 3.68 5.17 3.32
CA THR A 131 3.91 6.61 3.16
C THR A 131 4.05 7.33 4.50
N GLU A 132 3.24 6.97 5.50
CA GLU A 132 3.38 7.52 6.87
C GLU A 132 4.74 7.17 7.47
N LEU A 133 5.16 5.90 7.35
CA LEU A 133 6.46 5.45 7.84
C LEU A 133 7.62 6.17 7.16
N GLU A 134 7.57 6.34 5.83
CA GLU A 134 8.58 7.08 5.07
C GLU A 134 8.67 8.55 5.50
N LYS A 135 7.53 9.21 5.71
CA LYS A 135 7.48 10.60 6.17
C LYS A 135 8.11 10.74 7.56
N LEU A 136 7.77 9.83 8.49
CA LEU A 136 8.35 9.80 9.83
C LEU A 136 9.86 9.47 9.80
N GLY A 137 10.27 8.55 8.93
CA GLY A 137 11.69 8.22 8.71
C GLY A 137 12.50 9.40 8.17
N LYS A 138 11.96 10.13 7.18
CA LYS A 138 12.56 11.38 6.67
C LYS A 138 12.62 12.47 7.75
N ALA A 139 11.58 12.61 8.56
CA ALA A 139 11.56 13.55 9.68
C ALA A 139 12.64 13.19 10.74
N GLY A 140 12.83 11.90 11.03
CA GLY A 140 13.88 11.40 11.92
C GLY A 140 15.31 11.63 11.37
N ALA A 141 15.49 11.46 10.06
CA ALA A 141 16.76 11.77 9.39
C ALA A 141 17.10 13.28 9.39
N GLY A 142 16.07 14.14 9.27
CA GLY A 142 16.23 15.59 9.40
C GLY A 142 16.63 16.04 10.81
N LEU A 143 16.17 15.34 11.85
CA LEU A 143 16.54 15.59 13.25
C LEU A 143 18.00 15.18 13.57
N LEU A 144 18.56 14.17 12.88
CA LEU A 144 19.97 13.79 13.00
C LEU A 144 20.92 14.71 12.21
N SER A 145 20.40 15.54 11.29
CA SER A 145 21.17 16.48 10.47
C SER A 145 21.60 17.77 11.22
N SER A 146 21.21 17.96 12.48
CA SER A 146 21.60 19.14 13.28
C SER A 146 22.84 18.91 14.14
N LEU A 147 23.55 17.79 14.00
CA LEU A 147 24.88 17.65 14.59
C LEU A 147 25.86 18.53 13.78
N PRO A 148 26.47 19.56 14.39
CA PRO A 148 27.37 20.45 13.67
C PRO A 148 28.51 19.61 13.09
N ALA A 149 28.61 19.62 11.76
CA ALA A 149 29.75 19.05 11.06
C ALA A 149 31.01 19.67 11.66
N ASN A 150 31.79 18.83 12.34
CA ASN A 150 32.98 19.22 13.07
C ASN A 150 34.01 19.73 12.06
N ARG A 151 33.95 21.04 11.76
CA ARG A 151 34.83 21.76 10.85
C ARG A 151 36.11 22.10 11.61
N ALA A 152 36.92 21.08 11.86
CA ALA A 152 38.28 21.20 12.38
C ALA A 152 39.13 20.13 11.68
N SER A 153 40.23 20.39 10.98
CA SER A 153 40.96 21.62 10.71
C SER A 153 41.79 21.37 9.43
N ARG A 154 41.76 22.31 8.47
CA ARG A 154 42.84 22.44 7.47
C ARG A 154 43.74 23.57 7.94
N ARG A 155 44.97 23.26 8.34
CA ARG A 155 46.12 24.17 8.42
C ARG A 155 47.35 23.29 8.24
N ALA A 156 47.89 23.15 7.02
CA ALA A 156 48.84 24.06 6.37
C ALA A 156 50.18 24.19 7.14
N GLY A 157 51.26 23.74 6.51
CA GLY A 157 52.67 23.90 6.90
C GLY A 157 53.39 22.54 7.03
N SER A 158 54.59 22.29 6.54
CA SER A 158 55.60 23.14 5.89
C SER A 158 56.70 22.26 5.27
N LYS A 159 57.25 22.73 4.15
CA LYS A 159 58.67 22.72 3.71
C LYS A 159 59.66 21.65 4.26
N ALA A 160 60.33 21.02 3.28
CA ALA A 160 61.78 20.83 3.13
C ALA A 160 62.58 20.04 4.18
N SER A 161 63.24 18.96 3.71
CA SER A 161 64.67 18.73 3.97
C SER A 161 65.23 17.61 3.08
N SER A 162 66.34 17.94 2.44
CA SER A 162 67.24 17.13 1.64
C SER A 162 68.00 16.06 2.47
N GLN A 163 68.47 15.00 1.76
CA GLN A 163 69.64 14.07 1.93
C GLN A 163 70.60 14.19 3.13
N PRO A 164 71.47 13.20 3.49
CA PRO A 164 72.23 12.24 2.64
C PRO A 164 72.39 10.83 3.28
N LYS A 165 73.16 9.82 2.83
CA LYS A 165 74.25 9.58 1.86
C LYS A 165 74.01 8.23 1.17
#